data_AF-A0A845YXB6-F1
#
_entry.id   AF-A0A845YXB6-F1
#
_cell.length_a   1.000
_cell.length_b   1.000
_cell.length_c   1.000
_cell.angle_alpha   90.00
_cell.angle_beta   90.00
_cell.angle_gamma   90.00
#
_symmetry.space_group_name_H-M   'P 1'
#
loop_
_entity.id
_entity.type
_entity.pdbx_description
1 polymer ?
#
loop_
_entity_poly.entity_id
_entity_poly.type
_entity_poly.pdbx_seq_one_letter_code
_entity_poly.pdbx_strand_id
1 'polypeptide(L)'
;MSGRPARNIFWLGLAAVLVITAAGLGYFAAQRGSPTPPPLKQPLVQTATPQDTHGLVMPVGPDLRTLALAVDQAILNALQDTTPPTQELRILVTRPLADPMTSLLAEHGAAMARFHELSARTALTPADLAASLSKTLAPAQRAAQVQVQDGLVTVVAYGTPLRSIRLLPLPKLKPKQAPLFRTQNAAHANARISIVLDDLGDDIGYARKLLKLDVPIVMAIWPYGRFAAKVARESANAGRQVIAHVPMEPMSYPRQNPGPGTLFADMDDDDLTAALVHNIQALPHIVGINNHMGSRVTASKRAMLAILTELKSRNLFFLDSVTTAKSQAVPAAKEVGITTFKRDVFLDNEQDVEKILSNLRRTEKIARKYGQAVAIGHPHPETLQALTQWVQERDTSIAVVPVSDLRPVVKAPAQQTPPQPVAKTPEPGPSNKPAPAEAPSAESTSTGSTAAQ
;
A
#
# COMPACT_ATOMS: atom_id res chain seq x y z
N MET A 1 17.55 30.63 74.55
CA MET A 1 16.40 29.88 73.98
C MET A 1 16.74 29.59 72.53
N SER A 2 17.58 28.59 72.26
CA SER A 2 17.21 27.18 71.97
C SER A 2 16.41 27.02 70.67
N GLY A 3 17.12 26.63 69.60
CA GLY A 3 16.52 26.18 68.34
C GLY A 3 17.60 25.85 67.31
N ARG A 4 18.19 24.65 67.38
CA ARG A 4 19.04 24.09 66.31
C ARG A 4 18.18 23.73 65.08
N PRO A 5 18.80 23.58 63.89
CA PRO A 5 18.85 22.21 63.38
C PRO A 5 20.21 21.83 62.80
N ALA A 6 20.76 20.74 63.33
CA ALA A 6 21.68 19.88 62.62
C ALA A 6 20.85 18.86 61.82
N ARG A 7 21.22 18.63 60.55
CA ARG A 7 21.10 17.39 59.75
C ARG A 7 21.01 17.74 58.27
N ASN A 8 22.16 17.90 57.61
CA ASN A 8 22.24 17.87 56.15
C ASN A 8 23.54 17.22 55.60
N ILE A 9 24.26 16.46 56.42
CA ILE A 9 25.49 15.74 55.99
C ILE A 9 25.31 14.20 56.06
N PHE A 10 24.08 13.71 56.24
CA PHE A 10 23.81 12.25 56.37
C PHE A 10 23.06 11.63 55.16
N TRP A 11 22.63 12.42 54.18
CA TRP A 11 21.88 11.91 53.01
C TRP A 11 22.69 11.78 51.72
N LEU A 12 23.91 12.30 51.67
CA LEU A 12 24.82 12.11 50.53
C LEU A 12 25.67 10.82 50.63
N GLY A 13 25.72 10.17 51.80
CA GLY A 13 26.39 8.88 52.00
C GLY A 13 25.50 7.65 51.81
N LEU A 14 24.17 7.76 51.93
CA LEU A 14 23.24 6.63 51.83
C LEU A 14 22.83 6.33 50.37
N ALA A 15 22.85 7.33 49.49
CA ALA A 15 22.56 7.14 48.06
C ALA A 15 23.71 6.43 47.31
N ALA A 16 24.95 6.48 47.81
CA ALA A 16 26.10 5.80 47.20
C ALA A 16 26.21 4.31 47.59
N VAL A 17 25.64 3.88 48.73
CA VAL A 17 25.68 2.48 49.19
C VAL A 17 24.51 1.64 48.67
N LEU A 18 23.39 2.27 48.32
CA LEU A 18 22.23 1.59 47.68
C LEU A 18 22.41 1.35 46.17
N VAL A 19 23.33 2.06 45.52
CA VAL A 19 23.66 1.84 44.10
C VAL A 19 24.66 0.69 43.92
N ILE A 20 25.47 0.35 44.94
CA ILE A 20 26.44 -0.75 44.85
C ILE A 20 25.85 -2.11 45.30
N THR A 21 24.77 -2.12 46.10
CA THR A 21 24.09 -3.37 46.50
C THR A 21 23.03 -3.86 45.50
N ALA A 22 22.44 -2.97 44.69
CA ALA A 22 21.56 -3.37 43.57
C ALA A 22 22.34 -3.92 42.35
N ALA A 23 23.62 -3.56 42.20
CA ALA A 23 24.50 -4.10 41.17
C ALA A 23 25.09 -5.49 41.53
N GLY A 24 25.10 -5.87 42.82
CA GLY A 24 25.62 -7.16 43.29
C GLY A 24 24.62 -8.31 43.34
N LEU A 25 23.32 -8.05 43.58
CA LEU A 25 22.31 -9.12 43.61
C LEU A 25 21.77 -9.52 42.23
N GLY A 26 21.92 -8.67 41.20
CA GLY A 26 21.60 -9.01 39.82
C GLY A 26 22.58 -10.01 39.18
N TYR A 27 23.77 -10.18 39.77
CA TYR A 27 24.82 -11.05 39.24
C TYR A 27 24.71 -12.52 39.68
N PHE A 28 23.98 -12.83 40.76
CA PHE A 28 23.86 -14.20 41.28
C PHE A 28 22.50 -14.90 41.07
N ALA A 29 21.48 -14.20 40.56
CA ALA A 29 20.19 -14.81 40.20
C ALA A 29 20.16 -15.39 38.76
N ALA A 30 21.29 -15.39 38.05
CA ALA A 30 21.40 -15.82 36.65
C ALA A 30 21.96 -17.25 36.45
N GLN A 31 22.01 -18.10 37.49
CA GLN A 31 22.63 -19.44 37.40
C GLN A 31 21.79 -20.64 37.84
N ARG A 32 20.45 -20.58 37.91
CA ARG A 32 19.65 -21.82 38.03
C ARG A 32 18.49 -21.84 37.05
N GLY A 33 18.57 -22.78 36.11
CA GLY A 33 17.66 -22.93 34.99
C GLY A 33 16.29 -23.47 35.36
N SER A 34 15.32 -23.11 34.53
CA SER A 34 14.08 -23.85 34.29
C SER A 34 13.76 -23.71 32.78
N PRO A 35 13.17 -24.74 32.16
CA PRO A 35 13.34 -25.02 30.74
C PRO A 35 12.49 -24.09 29.87
N THR A 36 13.12 -23.42 28.93
CA THR A 36 12.45 -22.66 27.86
C THR A 36 12.19 -23.56 26.64
N PRO A 37 11.02 -23.42 25.98
CA PRO A 37 10.68 -24.16 24.77
C PRO A 37 11.64 -23.76 23.62
N PRO A 38 11.85 -24.64 22.61
CA PRO A 38 12.80 -24.37 21.55
C PRO A 38 12.39 -23.10 20.78
N PRO A 39 13.36 -22.23 20.42
CA PRO A 39 13.06 -21.02 19.68
C PRO A 39 12.56 -21.36 18.29
N LEU A 40 11.47 -20.71 17.87
CA LEU A 40 11.12 -20.61 16.46
C LEU A 40 12.32 -20.02 15.71
N LYS A 41 12.86 -20.77 14.75
CA LYS A 41 13.96 -20.32 13.88
C LYS A 41 13.55 -18.98 13.27
N GLN A 42 14.34 -17.94 13.54
CA GLN A 42 14.19 -16.64 12.89
C GLN A 42 14.25 -16.81 11.37
N PRO A 43 13.47 -16.06 10.57
CA PRO A 43 13.73 -15.98 9.14
C PRO A 43 15.14 -15.41 8.95
N LEU A 44 15.95 -16.08 8.13
CA LEU A 44 17.28 -15.63 7.75
C LEU A 44 17.12 -14.34 6.93
N VAL A 45 17.14 -13.18 7.60
CA VAL A 45 17.28 -11.88 6.94
C VAL A 45 18.76 -11.58 6.88
N GLN A 46 19.40 -12.00 5.79
CA GLN A 46 20.77 -11.63 5.49
C GLN A 46 20.72 -10.27 4.78
N THR A 47 21.02 -9.20 5.50
CA THR A 47 21.22 -7.87 4.90
C THR A 47 22.55 -7.88 4.17
N ALA A 48 22.51 -7.86 2.83
CA ALA A 48 23.70 -7.63 2.02
C ALA A 48 24.08 -6.14 2.08
N THR A 49 25.30 -5.85 2.52
CA THR A 49 25.93 -4.53 2.34
C THR A 49 26.39 -4.38 0.89
N PRO A 50 26.24 -3.19 0.27
CA PRO A 50 26.66 -2.96 -1.11
C PRO A 50 28.18 -2.81 -1.15
N GLN A 51 28.89 -3.89 -1.52
CA GLN A 51 30.26 -3.81 -2.00
C GLN A 51 30.39 -4.69 -3.25
N ASP A 52 30.93 -4.06 -4.29
CA ASP A 52 31.47 -4.60 -5.53
C ASP A 52 30.49 -5.19 -6.56
N THR A 53 29.99 -4.31 -7.44
CA THR A 53 29.30 -4.62 -8.70
C THR A 53 30.23 -5.12 -9.81
N HIS A 54 31.40 -5.68 -9.48
CA HIS A 54 32.31 -6.23 -10.47
C HIS A 54 32.80 -7.63 -10.07
N GLY A 55 32.14 -8.66 -10.60
CA GLY A 55 32.70 -10.01 -10.64
C GLY A 55 31.78 -11.14 -10.20
N LEU A 56 30.64 -11.34 -10.88
CA LEU A 56 30.05 -12.68 -10.93
C LEU A 56 31.01 -13.56 -11.75
N VAL A 57 31.99 -14.17 -11.07
CA VAL A 57 32.84 -15.21 -11.68
C VAL A 57 31.99 -16.47 -11.79
N MET A 58 31.31 -16.59 -12.93
CA MET A 58 30.55 -17.79 -13.26
C MET A 58 31.54 -18.96 -13.40
N PRO A 59 31.38 -20.06 -12.63
CA PRO A 59 32.27 -21.20 -12.76
C PRO A 59 32.11 -21.80 -14.17
N VAL A 60 33.24 -21.95 -14.86
CA VAL A 60 33.33 -22.67 -16.15
C VAL A 60 33.38 -24.20 -15.92
N GLY A 61 33.30 -24.63 -14.65
CA GLY A 61 33.41 -26.01 -14.21
C GLY A 61 32.15 -26.54 -13.50
N PRO A 62 32.07 -27.85 -13.27
CA PRO A 62 30.77 -28.53 -13.24
C PRO A 62 30.11 -28.66 -11.86
N ASP A 63 30.57 -27.89 -10.87
CA ASP A 63 30.01 -27.89 -9.51
C ASP A 63 28.59 -27.28 -9.49
N LEU A 64 27.59 -28.15 -9.40
CA LEU A 64 26.18 -27.78 -9.36
C LEU A 64 25.83 -26.93 -8.14
N ARG A 65 26.57 -27.06 -7.02
CA ARG A 65 26.32 -26.24 -5.83
C ARG A 65 26.67 -24.78 -6.10
N THR A 66 27.83 -24.52 -6.69
CA THR A 66 28.25 -23.18 -7.08
C THR A 66 27.33 -22.59 -8.16
N LEU A 67 26.92 -23.41 -9.13
CA LEU A 67 25.93 -22.99 -10.14
C LEU A 67 24.58 -22.63 -9.51
N ALA A 68 24.11 -23.41 -8.53
CA ALA A 68 22.86 -23.12 -7.82
C ALA A 68 22.92 -21.81 -7.03
N LEU A 69 24.03 -21.52 -6.37
CA LEU A 69 24.24 -20.24 -5.68
C LEU A 69 24.27 -19.06 -6.67
N ALA A 70 24.93 -19.23 -7.82
CA ALA A 70 24.97 -18.21 -8.86
C ALA A 70 23.57 -17.94 -9.46
N VAL A 71 22.77 -18.99 -9.66
CA VAL A 71 21.37 -18.89 -10.11
C VAL A 71 20.51 -18.19 -9.05
N ASP A 72 20.66 -18.54 -7.76
CA ASP A 72 19.94 -17.88 -6.68
C ASP A 72 20.26 -16.38 -6.60
N GLN A 73 21.53 -16.02 -6.74
CA GLN A 73 21.95 -14.62 -6.77
C GLN A 73 21.43 -13.89 -8.02
N ALA A 74 21.44 -14.52 -9.19
CA ALA A 74 20.90 -13.94 -10.42
C ALA A 74 19.38 -13.69 -10.31
N ILE A 75 18.64 -14.60 -9.67
CA ILE A 75 17.21 -14.42 -9.39
C ILE A 75 17.00 -13.24 -8.45
N LEU A 76 17.76 -13.16 -7.36
CA LEU A 76 17.65 -12.06 -6.40
C LEU A 76 17.94 -10.71 -7.06
N ASN A 77 19.02 -10.60 -7.83
CA ASN A 77 19.37 -9.38 -8.56
C ASN A 77 18.26 -8.99 -9.54
N ALA A 78 17.81 -9.93 -10.37
CA ALA A 78 16.74 -9.67 -11.33
C ALA A 78 15.43 -9.23 -10.67
N LEU A 79 15.13 -9.73 -9.46
CA LEU A 79 13.95 -9.36 -8.66
C LEU A 79 14.12 -8.06 -7.85
N GLN A 80 15.36 -7.63 -7.61
CA GLN A 80 15.73 -6.38 -6.92
C GLN A 80 15.86 -5.21 -7.89
N ASP A 81 16.30 -5.48 -9.11
CA ASP A 81 16.40 -4.50 -10.21
C ASP A 81 15.01 -4.12 -10.80
N THR A 82 13.92 -4.59 -10.18
CA THR A 82 12.55 -4.27 -10.57
C THR A 82 12.05 -3.05 -9.83
N THR A 83 11.26 -2.24 -10.53
CA THR A 83 10.64 -1.06 -9.95
C THR A 83 9.11 -1.23 -10.01
N PRO A 84 8.40 -1.45 -8.88
CA PRO A 84 8.92 -1.58 -7.52
C PRO A 84 9.61 -2.93 -7.25
N PRO A 85 10.52 -3.00 -6.26
CA PRO A 85 11.22 -4.22 -5.88
C PRO A 85 10.20 -5.22 -5.34
N THR A 86 10.52 -6.50 -5.53
CA THR A 86 9.66 -7.61 -5.15
C THR A 86 9.19 -7.48 -3.70
N GLN A 87 7.87 -7.34 -3.50
CA GLN A 87 7.29 -7.10 -2.17
C GLN A 87 7.09 -8.36 -1.34
N GLU A 88 7.12 -9.53 -1.99
CA GLU A 88 6.85 -10.81 -1.34
C GLU A 88 7.53 -11.92 -2.12
N LEU A 89 8.72 -12.35 -1.67
CA LEU A 89 9.38 -13.57 -2.14
C LEU A 89 9.06 -14.70 -1.16
N ARG A 90 8.43 -15.77 -1.64
CA ARG A 90 8.10 -16.97 -0.86
C ARG A 90 8.71 -18.20 -1.50
N ILE A 91 9.33 -19.05 -0.67
CA ILE A 91 9.74 -20.40 -1.06
C ILE A 91 8.56 -21.33 -0.74
N LEU A 92 7.96 -21.95 -1.75
CA LEU A 92 6.74 -22.75 -1.60
C LEU A 92 7.04 -24.24 -1.42
N VAL A 93 8.04 -24.75 -2.14
CA VAL A 93 8.36 -26.20 -2.16
C VAL A 93 9.87 -26.38 -2.15
N THR A 94 10.36 -27.28 -1.29
CA THR A 94 11.75 -27.75 -1.31
C THR A 94 11.79 -29.27 -1.34
N ARG A 95 12.20 -29.85 -2.48
CA ARG A 95 12.33 -31.31 -2.63
C ARG A 95 13.75 -31.68 -3.09
N PRO A 96 14.23 -32.90 -2.79
CA PRO A 96 15.42 -33.42 -3.44
C PRO A 96 15.26 -33.31 -4.97
N LEU A 97 16.34 -32.99 -5.67
CA LEU A 97 16.35 -33.13 -7.13
C LEU A 97 16.05 -34.60 -7.44
N ALA A 98 15.18 -34.87 -8.42
CA ALA A 98 14.79 -36.23 -8.75
C ALA A 98 16.01 -37.09 -9.13
N ASP A 99 15.87 -38.40 -8.98
CA ASP A 99 16.95 -39.38 -8.83
C ASP A 99 17.58 -39.97 -10.13
N PRO A 100 17.52 -39.42 -11.37
CA PRO A 100 18.31 -40.03 -12.45
C PRO A 100 19.81 -39.71 -12.35
N MET A 101 20.27 -39.05 -11.27
CA MET A 101 21.56 -38.39 -11.26
C MET A 101 22.32 -38.48 -9.93
N THR A 102 22.08 -39.53 -9.13
CA THR A 102 22.85 -39.77 -7.90
C THR A 102 24.36 -39.85 -8.19
N SER A 103 24.76 -40.33 -9.38
CA SER A 103 26.16 -40.32 -9.85
C SER A 103 26.69 -38.94 -10.24
N LEU A 104 25.97 -38.13 -11.04
CA LEU A 104 26.48 -36.80 -11.45
C LEU A 104 26.47 -35.82 -10.27
N LEU A 105 25.47 -35.89 -9.38
CA LEU A 105 25.42 -35.07 -8.17
C LEU A 105 26.55 -35.43 -7.20
N ALA A 106 26.94 -36.70 -7.12
CA ALA A 106 28.08 -37.16 -6.32
C ALA A 106 29.42 -36.79 -6.97
N GLU A 107 29.57 -36.98 -8.28
CA GLU A 107 30.76 -36.60 -9.08
C GLU A 107 31.04 -35.08 -9.01
N HIS A 108 30.01 -34.27 -8.80
CA HIS A 108 30.07 -32.81 -8.78
C HIS A 108 29.86 -32.20 -7.40
N GLY A 109 30.01 -32.98 -6.31
CA GLY A 109 30.00 -32.46 -4.93
C GLY A 109 28.67 -31.90 -4.43
N ALA A 110 27.57 -32.25 -5.08
CA ALA A 110 26.25 -31.62 -4.91
C ALA A 110 25.20 -32.53 -4.25
N ALA A 111 25.61 -33.52 -3.46
CA ALA A 111 24.73 -34.48 -2.77
C ALA A 111 23.64 -33.84 -1.87
N MET A 112 23.75 -32.55 -1.55
CA MET A 112 22.78 -31.79 -0.75
C MET A 112 21.92 -30.79 -1.55
N ALA A 113 22.04 -30.73 -2.89
CA ALA A 113 21.30 -29.80 -3.72
C ALA A 113 19.78 -30.11 -3.70
N ARG A 114 18.96 -29.04 -3.62
CA ARG A 114 17.49 -29.13 -3.58
C ARG A 114 16.87 -28.31 -4.70
N PHE A 115 15.74 -28.81 -5.21
CA PHE A 115 14.84 -28.05 -6.08
C PHE A 115 14.01 -27.09 -5.24
N HIS A 116 13.91 -25.83 -5.69
CA HIS A 116 13.05 -24.82 -5.08
C HIS A 116 12.01 -24.28 -6.07
N GLU A 117 10.77 -24.23 -5.62
CA GLU A 117 9.73 -23.43 -6.25
C GLU A 117 9.55 -22.11 -5.48
N LEU A 118 9.73 -21.01 -6.19
CA LEU A 118 9.71 -19.64 -5.70
C LEU A 118 8.47 -18.94 -6.24
N SER A 119 7.84 -18.10 -5.43
CA SER A 119 6.82 -17.16 -5.88
C SER A 119 7.20 -15.75 -5.48
N ALA A 120 7.13 -14.82 -6.43
CA ALA A 120 7.50 -13.42 -6.24
C ALA A 120 6.35 -12.51 -6.70
N ARG A 121 5.93 -11.56 -5.85
CA ARG A 121 5.03 -10.47 -6.28
C ARG A 121 5.84 -9.31 -6.85
N THR A 122 5.72 -9.11 -8.16
CA THR A 122 6.53 -8.14 -8.90
C THR A 122 5.77 -7.59 -10.11
N ALA A 123 6.25 -6.48 -10.65
CA ALA A 123 5.80 -5.93 -11.92
C ALA A 123 6.44 -6.63 -13.14
N LEU A 124 7.53 -7.39 -12.95
CA LEU A 124 8.17 -8.16 -14.03
C LEU A 124 7.20 -9.14 -14.68
N THR A 125 7.31 -9.27 -16.01
CA THR A 125 6.72 -10.41 -16.71
C THR A 125 7.65 -11.63 -16.66
N PRO A 126 7.14 -12.86 -16.86
CA PRO A 126 7.97 -14.05 -17.00
C PRO A 126 9.01 -13.93 -18.13
N ALA A 127 8.70 -13.22 -19.20
CA ALA A 127 9.61 -13.00 -20.33
C ALA A 127 10.79 -12.10 -19.94
N ASP A 128 10.53 -11.02 -19.20
CA ASP A 128 11.58 -10.09 -18.75
C ASP A 128 12.54 -10.76 -17.77
N LEU A 129 11.99 -11.52 -16.82
CA LEU A 129 12.80 -12.30 -15.88
C LEU A 129 13.65 -13.32 -16.63
N ALA A 130 13.06 -14.03 -17.61
CA ALA A 130 13.80 -15.01 -18.39
C ALA A 130 14.94 -14.38 -19.19
N ALA A 131 14.71 -13.23 -19.83
CA ALA A 131 15.73 -12.49 -20.57
C ALA A 131 16.89 -12.04 -19.66
N SER A 132 16.58 -11.51 -18.47
CA SER A 132 17.59 -11.10 -17.48
C SER A 132 18.44 -12.29 -16.99
N LEU A 133 17.78 -13.41 -16.66
CA LEU A 133 18.46 -14.63 -16.26
C LEU A 133 19.31 -15.22 -17.39
N SER A 134 18.80 -15.28 -18.62
CA SER A 134 19.55 -15.77 -19.79
C SER A 134 20.79 -14.93 -20.08
N LYS A 135 20.70 -13.61 -19.92
CA LYS A 135 21.85 -12.69 -20.06
C LYS A 135 22.90 -12.96 -18.98
N THR A 136 22.47 -13.12 -17.74
CA THR A 136 23.36 -13.35 -16.59
C THR A 136 24.04 -14.72 -16.65
N LEU A 137 23.29 -15.74 -17.08
CA LEU A 137 23.76 -17.13 -17.20
C LEU A 137 24.48 -17.41 -18.52
N ALA A 138 24.70 -16.39 -19.38
CA ALA A 138 25.39 -16.54 -20.66
C ALA A 138 26.72 -17.31 -20.58
N PRO A 139 27.61 -17.06 -19.59
CA PRO A 139 28.87 -17.79 -19.46
C PRO A 139 28.70 -19.29 -19.14
N ALA A 140 27.53 -19.69 -18.61
CA ALA A 140 27.21 -21.05 -18.17
C ALA A 140 26.14 -21.72 -19.06
N GLN A 141 25.87 -21.23 -20.28
CA GLN A 141 24.78 -21.72 -21.15
C GLN A 141 24.84 -23.20 -21.52
N ARG A 142 26.03 -23.82 -21.47
CA ARG A 142 26.20 -25.27 -21.65
C ARG A 142 25.72 -26.09 -20.45
N ALA A 143 25.72 -25.48 -19.26
CA ALA A 143 25.36 -26.10 -17.99
C ALA A 143 23.96 -25.70 -17.52
N ALA A 144 23.49 -24.48 -17.80
CA ALA A 144 22.19 -23.96 -17.40
C ALA A 144 21.45 -23.25 -18.53
N GLN A 145 20.15 -23.51 -18.64
CA GLN A 145 19.24 -22.89 -19.60
C GLN A 145 18.00 -22.36 -18.88
N VAL A 146 17.44 -21.27 -19.39
CA VAL A 146 16.19 -20.68 -18.88
C VAL A 146 15.07 -21.04 -19.83
N GLN A 147 13.99 -21.58 -19.29
CA GLN A 147 12.79 -21.98 -20.02
C GLN A 147 11.58 -21.26 -19.43
N VAL A 148 10.63 -20.89 -20.28
CA VAL A 148 9.36 -20.28 -19.85
C VAL A 148 8.22 -21.15 -20.36
N GLN A 149 7.40 -21.67 -19.46
CA GLN A 149 6.23 -22.49 -19.78
C GLN A 149 5.07 -22.11 -18.87
N ASP A 150 3.89 -21.83 -19.43
CA ASP A 150 2.67 -21.49 -18.69
C ASP A 150 2.86 -20.38 -17.63
N GLY A 151 3.71 -19.38 -17.96
CA GLY A 151 4.03 -18.26 -17.07
C GLY A 151 4.96 -18.60 -15.90
N LEU A 152 5.52 -19.81 -15.87
CA LEU A 152 6.55 -20.25 -14.93
C LEU A 152 7.93 -20.12 -15.61
N VAL A 153 8.87 -19.46 -14.93
CA VAL A 153 10.26 -19.37 -15.38
C VAL A 153 11.05 -20.48 -14.68
N THR A 154 11.62 -21.40 -15.45
CA THR A 154 12.38 -22.54 -14.92
C THR A 154 13.83 -22.45 -15.37
N VAL A 155 14.76 -22.49 -14.42
CA VAL A 155 16.19 -22.66 -14.71
C VAL A 155 16.50 -24.14 -14.68
N VAL A 156 16.87 -24.69 -15.82
CA VAL A 156 17.23 -26.09 -16.03
C VAL A 156 18.75 -26.20 -16.07
N ALA A 157 19.35 -26.94 -15.15
CA ALA A 157 20.78 -27.23 -15.13
C ALA A 157 21.03 -28.70 -15.45
N TYR A 158 21.91 -28.99 -16.41
CA TYR A 158 22.21 -30.35 -16.88
C TYR A 158 20.94 -31.19 -17.19
N GLY A 159 19.96 -30.58 -17.85
CA GLY A 159 18.69 -31.24 -18.20
C GLY A 159 17.72 -31.43 -17.02
N THR A 160 18.06 -30.98 -15.81
CA THR A 160 17.20 -31.10 -14.62
C THR A 160 16.71 -29.73 -14.14
N PRO A 161 15.42 -29.57 -13.77
CA PRO A 161 14.93 -28.34 -13.18
C PRO A 161 15.64 -28.05 -11.85
N LEU A 162 16.30 -26.88 -11.77
CA LEU A 162 17.03 -26.43 -10.58
C LEU A 162 16.20 -25.44 -9.75
N ARG A 163 15.55 -24.48 -10.44
CA ARG A 163 14.67 -23.47 -9.86
C ARG A 163 13.44 -23.28 -10.72
N SER A 164 12.30 -23.02 -10.10
CA SER A 164 11.10 -22.54 -10.80
C SER A 164 10.55 -21.33 -10.09
N ILE A 165 10.29 -20.26 -10.84
CA ILE A 165 9.86 -18.96 -10.34
C ILE A 165 8.51 -18.62 -10.95
N ARG A 166 7.52 -18.44 -10.09
CA ARG A 166 6.19 -17.96 -10.44
C ARG A 166 6.07 -16.48 -10.09
N LEU A 167 5.79 -15.65 -11.09
CA LEU A 167 5.54 -14.24 -10.89
C LEU A 167 4.05 -14.00 -10.65
N LEU A 168 3.74 -13.29 -9.57
CA LEU A 168 2.40 -12.93 -9.17
C LEU A 168 2.21 -11.42 -9.40
N PRO A 169 1.11 -10.97 -10.03
CA PRO A 169 0.87 -9.55 -10.22
C PRO A 169 0.72 -8.83 -8.87
N LEU A 170 1.14 -7.56 -8.84
CA LEU A 170 0.92 -6.68 -7.69
C LEU A 170 -0.58 -6.57 -7.39
N PRO A 171 -1.00 -6.61 -6.11
CA PRO A 171 -2.40 -6.48 -5.76
C PRO A 171 -2.92 -5.10 -6.17
N LYS A 172 -4.07 -5.07 -6.86
CA LYS A 172 -4.85 -3.84 -7.03
C LYS A 172 -5.22 -3.34 -5.63
N LEU A 173 -4.80 -2.13 -5.26
CA LEU A 173 -5.22 -1.50 -4.02
C LEU A 173 -6.73 -1.32 -4.09
N LYS A 174 -7.49 -2.20 -3.43
CA LYS A 174 -8.88 -1.92 -3.11
C LYS A 174 -8.83 -0.92 -1.96
N PRO A 175 -9.33 0.32 -2.11
CA PRO A 175 -9.44 1.22 -0.97
C PRO A 175 -10.35 0.53 0.04
N LYS A 176 -9.76 -0.03 1.10
CA LYS A 176 -10.51 -0.50 2.26
C LYS A 176 -10.95 0.78 2.96
N GLN A 177 -12.05 1.35 2.50
CA GLN A 177 -12.65 2.54 3.07
C GLN A 177 -13.07 2.18 4.49
N ALA A 178 -12.32 2.67 5.49
CA ALA A 178 -12.83 2.75 6.84
C ALA A 178 -14.09 3.65 6.82
N PRO A 179 -15.05 3.46 7.75
CA PRO A 179 -16.17 4.38 7.86
C PRO A 179 -15.63 5.80 8.01
N LEU A 180 -15.86 6.63 6.99
CA LEU A 180 -15.41 8.01 7.03
C LEU A 180 -16.16 8.73 8.15
N PHE A 181 -15.47 9.65 8.82
CA PHE A 181 -16.05 10.59 9.76
C PHE A 181 -17.20 11.32 9.04
N ARG A 182 -18.44 10.94 9.35
CA ARG A 182 -19.64 11.56 8.79
C ARG A 182 -20.05 12.71 9.68
N THR A 183 -19.96 13.92 9.15
CA THR A 183 -20.60 15.09 9.78
C THR A 183 -22.11 14.91 9.70
N GLN A 184 -22.77 14.96 10.86
CA GLN A 184 -24.21 14.63 11.02
C GLN A 184 -25.15 15.52 10.18
N ASN A 185 -24.65 16.64 9.64
CA ASN A 185 -25.41 17.60 8.85
C ASN A 185 -24.96 17.74 7.37
N ALA A 186 -24.08 16.88 6.87
CA ALA A 186 -23.51 17.01 5.51
C ALA A 186 -24.54 16.86 4.37
N ALA A 187 -25.60 16.09 4.58
CA ALA A 187 -26.62 15.83 3.56
C ALA A 187 -27.54 17.04 3.28
N HIS A 188 -27.72 17.92 4.27
CA HIS A 188 -28.64 19.06 4.21
C HIS A 188 -27.92 20.42 4.09
N ALA A 189 -26.59 20.44 4.15
CA ALA A 189 -25.83 21.68 4.03
C ALA A 189 -25.81 22.19 2.59
N ASN A 190 -26.19 23.45 2.39
CA ASN A 190 -26.17 24.14 1.09
C ASN A 190 -24.74 24.47 0.62
N ALA A 191 -23.75 24.39 1.51
CA ALA A 191 -22.34 24.63 1.23
C ALA A 191 -21.44 23.61 1.93
N ARG A 192 -20.36 23.19 1.27
CA ARG A 192 -19.42 22.18 1.78
C ARG A 192 -17.97 22.65 1.70
N ILE A 193 -17.16 22.33 2.68
CA ILE A 193 -15.71 22.59 2.63
C ILE A 193 -14.92 21.34 2.95
N SER A 194 -13.79 21.17 2.29
CA SER A 194 -12.76 20.20 2.68
C SER A 194 -11.51 20.93 3.10
N ILE A 195 -10.97 20.55 4.26
CA ILE A 195 -9.70 21.06 4.78
C ILE A 195 -8.67 19.92 4.69
N VAL A 196 -7.58 20.17 3.96
CA VAL A 196 -6.49 19.23 3.74
C VAL A 196 -5.24 19.77 4.41
N LEU A 197 -4.54 18.92 5.18
CA LEU A 197 -3.24 19.25 5.77
C LEU A 197 -2.17 18.40 5.10
N ASP A 198 -1.31 19.07 4.35
CA ASP A 198 -0.13 18.55 3.65
C ASP A 198 1.03 18.29 4.63
N ASP A 199 2.13 17.73 4.12
CA ASP A 199 3.38 17.47 4.84
C ASP A 199 3.27 16.67 6.16
N LEU A 200 2.21 15.88 6.32
CA LEU A 200 2.08 14.98 7.47
C LEU A 200 2.98 13.76 7.29
N GLY A 201 3.40 13.14 8.40
CA GLY A 201 4.15 11.88 8.38
C GLY A 201 5.36 11.86 9.30
N ASP A 202 5.99 13.00 9.55
CA ASP A 202 7.16 13.11 10.43
C ASP A 202 6.82 13.37 11.90
N ASP A 203 5.75 14.10 12.18
CA ASP A 203 5.28 14.37 13.54
C ASP A 203 3.95 13.66 13.82
N ILE A 204 4.04 12.51 14.48
CA ILE A 204 2.86 11.76 14.92
C ILE A 204 2.06 12.50 16.02
N GLY A 205 2.73 13.32 16.83
CA GLY A 205 2.10 14.13 17.86
C GLY A 205 1.19 15.20 17.24
N TYR A 206 1.66 15.88 16.20
CA TYR A 206 0.86 16.83 15.44
C TYR A 206 -0.35 16.15 14.78
N ALA A 207 -0.14 15.02 14.09
CA ALA A 207 -1.23 14.27 13.48
C ALA A 207 -2.31 13.90 14.50
N ARG A 208 -1.92 13.41 15.68
CA ARG A 208 -2.87 13.08 16.77
C ARG A 208 -3.61 14.30 17.32
N LYS A 209 -3.03 15.49 17.31
CA LYS A 209 -3.74 16.73 17.67
C LYS A 209 -4.83 17.05 16.63
N LEU A 210 -4.53 16.91 15.34
CA LEU A 210 -5.55 17.06 14.28
C LEU A 210 -6.69 16.05 14.43
N LEU A 211 -6.38 14.79 14.81
CA LEU A 211 -7.40 13.77 15.03
C LEU A 211 -8.41 14.13 16.13
N LYS A 212 -8.04 14.99 17.08
CA LYS A 212 -8.93 15.46 18.16
C LYS A 212 -9.90 16.57 17.74
N LEU A 213 -9.70 17.20 16.59
CA LEU A 213 -10.61 18.24 16.10
C LEU A 213 -11.95 17.62 15.69
N ASP A 214 -13.07 18.24 16.04
CA ASP A 214 -14.41 17.73 15.71
C ASP A 214 -14.85 18.05 14.26
N VAL A 215 -13.89 17.96 13.33
CA VAL A 215 -14.09 18.15 11.89
C VAL A 215 -13.23 17.16 11.10
N PRO A 216 -13.70 16.64 9.95
CA PRO A 216 -12.98 15.68 9.12
C PRO A 216 -11.82 16.32 8.36
N ILE A 217 -10.73 16.60 9.04
CA ILE A 217 -9.47 17.00 8.40
C ILE A 217 -8.97 15.85 7.53
N VAL A 218 -8.64 16.17 6.28
CA VAL A 218 -8.05 15.24 5.31
C VAL A 218 -6.54 15.23 5.51
N MET A 219 -5.98 14.03 5.66
CA MET A 219 -4.60 13.81 6.04
C MET A 219 -3.77 13.52 4.80
N ALA A 220 -3.02 14.51 4.31
CA ALA A 220 -2.12 14.35 3.17
C ALA A 220 -0.71 14.04 3.67
N ILE A 221 -0.29 12.79 3.48
CA ILE A 221 0.89 12.22 4.15
C ILE A 221 2.02 12.08 3.14
N TRP A 222 3.19 12.60 3.49
CA TRP A 222 4.40 12.41 2.72
C TRP A 222 4.89 10.95 2.80
N PRO A 223 5.06 10.23 1.66
CA PRO A 223 5.35 8.79 1.64
C PRO A 223 6.56 8.34 2.44
N TYR A 224 7.60 9.18 2.51
CA TYR A 224 8.88 8.86 3.14
C TYR A 224 9.06 9.50 4.53
N GLY A 225 7.99 10.04 5.12
CA GLY A 225 8.02 10.55 6.48
C GLY A 225 8.30 9.43 7.50
N ARG A 226 9.01 9.75 8.58
CA ARG A 226 9.47 8.82 9.63
C ARG A 226 8.37 7.93 10.20
N PHE A 227 7.15 8.45 10.32
CA PHE A 227 5.98 7.75 10.84
C PHE A 227 4.84 7.64 9.82
N ALA A 228 5.11 7.86 8.53
CA ALA A 228 4.11 7.97 7.46
C ALA A 228 3.06 6.85 7.49
N ALA A 229 3.49 5.58 7.44
CA ALA A 229 2.58 4.44 7.48
C ALA A 229 1.78 4.32 8.79
N LYS A 230 2.34 4.77 9.93
CA LYS A 230 1.65 4.78 11.22
C LYS A 230 0.61 5.88 11.29
N VAL A 231 0.94 7.09 10.84
CA VAL A 231 0.01 8.22 10.73
C VAL A 231 -1.15 7.86 9.81
N ALA A 232 -0.90 7.20 8.68
CA ALA A 232 -1.93 6.74 7.75
C ALA A 232 -2.92 5.75 8.40
N ARG A 233 -2.41 4.74 9.13
CA ARG A 233 -3.25 3.78 9.85
C ARG A 233 -4.06 4.43 10.97
N GLU A 234 -3.44 5.26 11.82
CA GLU A 234 -4.14 5.93 12.91
C GLU A 234 -5.23 6.88 12.37
N SER A 235 -4.94 7.60 11.28
CA SER A 235 -5.89 8.49 10.62
C SER A 235 -7.07 7.74 10.03
N ALA A 236 -6.82 6.65 9.29
CA ALA A 236 -7.87 5.82 8.71
C ALA A 236 -8.74 5.17 9.80
N ASN A 237 -8.14 4.67 10.88
CA ASN A 237 -8.87 4.09 12.02
C ASN A 237 -9.72 5.13 12.75
N ALA A 238 -9.30 6.40 12.76
CA ALA A 238 -10.08 7.53 13.27
C ALA A 238 -11.12 8.05 12.25
N GLY A 239 -11.32 7.35 11.12
CA GLY A 239 -12.28 7.73 10.08
C GLY A 239 -11.87 8.96 9.26
N ARG A 240 -10.61 9.41 9.33
CA ARG A 240 -10.13 10.48 8.45
C ARG A 240 -9.83 9.95 7.06
N GLN A 241 -10.08 10.78 6.05
CA GLN A 241 -9.63 10.49 4.70
C GLN A 241 -8.12 10.70 4.60
N VAL A 242 -7.43 9.73 4.01
CA VAL A 242 -5.97 9.75 3.83
C VAL A 242 -5.64 9.83 2.35
N ILE A 243 -4.73 10.73 1.99
CA ILE A 243 -4.18 10.84 0.64
C ILE A 243 -2.64 10.86 0.70
N ALA A 244 -1.97 10.44 -0.37
CA ALA A 244 -0.51 10.58 -0.46
C ALA A 244 -0.15 12.00 -0.91
N HIS A 245 0.80 12.63 -0.23
CA HIS A 245 1.39 13.91 -0.62
C HIS A 245 2.69 13.66 -1.38
N VAL A 246 2.59 13.53 -2.70
CA VAL A 246 3.67 12.98 -3.54
C VAL A 246 4.67 14.08 -3.93
N PRO A 247 5.96 13.93 -3.62
CA PRO A 247 7.01 14.88 -4.03
C PRO A 247 7.13 14.94 -5.54
N MET A 248 7.06 16.15 -6.08
CA MET A 248 7.16 16.41 -7.51
C MET A 248 8.09 17.60 -7.77
N GLU A 249 8.82 17.53 -8.88
CA GLU A 249 9.81 18.53 -9.22
C GLU A 249 9.20 19.95 -9.38
N PRO A 250 9.71 20.96 -8.66
CA PRO A 250 9.39 22.36 -8.89
C PRO A 250 10.27 22.99 -9.96
N MET A 251 9.81 24.12 -10.51
CA MET A 251 10.62 24.98 -11.39
C MET A 251 11.91 25.50 -10.75
N SER A 252 11.99 25.49 -9.42
CA SER A 252 13.16 25.93 -8.65
C SER A 252 14.18 24.81 -8.39
N TYR A 253 13.94 23.57 -8.83
CA TYR A 253 14.90 22.48 -8.70
C TYR A 253 16.22 22.81 -9.44
N PRO A 254 17.40 22.50 -8.89
CA PRO A 254 17.66 21.78 -7.63
C PRO A 254 17.71 22.67 -6.38
N ARG A 255 17.47 23.99 -6.46
CA ARG A 255 17.55 24.88 -5.28
C ARG A 255 16.55 24.50 -4.20
N GLN A 256 15.34 24.09 -4.59
CA GLN A 256 14.39 23.45 -3.69
C GLN A 256 14.28 21.99 -4.09
N ASN A 257 14.71 21.12 -3.20
CA ASN A 257 14.67 19.67 -3.39
C ASN A 257 13.46 19.11 -2.61
N PRO A 258 12.47 18.50 -3.28
CA PRO A 258 11.30 17.91 -2.62
C PRO A 258 11.62 16.65 -1.79
N GLY A 259 12.83 16.09 -1.94
CA GLY A 259 13.31 14.95 -1.16
C GLY A 259 13.07 13.58 -1.83
N PRO A 260 13.12 12.50 -1.05
CA PRO A 260 13.04 11.13 -1.58
C PRO A 260 11.73 10.85 -2.33
N GLY A 261 11.84 10.09 -3.42
CA GLY A 261 10.71 9.71 -4.27
C GLY A 261 10.16 10.81 -5.17
N THR A 262 10.90 11.91 -5.33
CA THR A 262 10.52 13.01 -6.23
C THR A 262 10.27 12.49 -7.64
N LEU A 263 9.09 12.82 -8.18
CA LEU A 263 8.78 12.63 -9.59
C LEU A 263 9.37 13.79 -10.40
N PHE A 264 10.14 13.49 -11.44
CA PHE A 264 10.78 14.48 -12.30
C PHE A 264 10.10 14.59 -13.65
N ALA A 265 10.04 15.79 -14.23
CA ALA A 265 9.29 16.01 -15.47
C ALA A 265 9.98 15.44 -16.72
N ASP A 266 11.26 15.05 -16.62
CA ASP A 266 12.10 14.48 -17.66
C ASP A 266 12.31 12.95 -17.55
N MET A 267 11.82 12.31 -16.47
CA MET A 267 11.68 10.85 -16.42
C MET A 267 10.84 10.38 -17.59
N ASP A 268 11.23 9.27 -18.21
CA ASP A 268 10.33 8.58 -19.13
C ASP A 268 9.07 8.07 -18.40
N ASP A 269 8.06 7.66 -19.17
CA ASP A 269 6.75 7.34 -18.61
C ASP A 269 6.81 6.10 -17.69
N ASP A 270 7.72 5.16 -17.94
CA ASP A 270 7.88 3.93 -17.15
C ASP A 270 8.54 4.24 -15.80
N ASP A 271 9.66 4.98 -15.81
CA ASP A 271 10.34 5.43 -14.60
C ASP A 271 9.44 6.31 -13.72
N LEU A 272 8.71 7.23 -14.35
CA LEU A 272 7.78 8.12 -13.67
C LEU A 272 6.65 7.33 -12.99
N THR A 273 6.08 6.36 -13.72
CA THR A 273 5.03 5.47 -13.21
C THR A 273 5.57 4.63 -12.06
N ALA A 274 6.75 4.03 -12.23
CA ALA A 274 7.35 3.17 -11.23
C ALA A 274 7.66 3.94 -9.93
N ALA A 275 8.24 5.14 -10.03
CA ALA A 275 8.46 6.04 -8.90
C ALA A 275 7.14 6.45 -8.21
N LEU A 276 6.08 6.74 -8.97
CA LEU A 276 4.76 7.02 -8.42
C LEU A 276 4.19 5.81 -7.64
N VAL A 277 4.34 4.61 -8.18
CA VAL A 277 3.89 3.37 -7.54
C VAL A 277 4.59 3.16 -6.20
N HIS A 278 5.89 3.41 -6.13
CA HIS A 278 6.64 3.38 -4.87
C HIS A 278 6.07 4.33 -3.81
N ASN A 279 5.81 5.58 -4.20
CA ASN A 279 5.21 6.58 -3.30
C ASN A 279 3.85 6.10 -2.77
N ILE A 280 3.00 5.57 -3.65
CA ILE A 280 1.66 5.07 -3.29
C ILE A 280 1.75 3.87 -2.34
N GLN A 281 2.67 2.93 -2.59
CA GLN A 281 2.78 1.70 -1.81
C GLN A 281 3.36 1.91 -0.41
N ALA A 282 4.09 3.00 -0.17
CA ALA A 282 4.59 3.35 1.15
C ALA A 282 3.46 3.68 2.15
N LEU A 283 2.25 4.00 1.65
CA LEU A 283 1.14 4.48 2.46
C LEU A 283 -0.08 3.54 2.37
N PRO A 284 -0.52 2.95 3.50
CA PRO A 284 -1.77 2.20 3.52
C PRO A 284 -2.98 3.14 3.52
N HIS A 285 -4.13 2.63 3.09
CA HIS A 285 -5.45 3.30 3.19
C HIS A 285 -5.64 4.60 2.38
N ILE A 286 -4.72 4.94 1.47
CA ILE A 286 -4.90 6.11 0.63
C ILE A 286 -6.08 5.93 -0.34
N VAL A 287 -6.79 7.02 -0.62
CA VAL A 287 -7.91 7.05 -1.60
C VAL A 287 -7.65 8.01 -2.77
N GLY A 288 -6.56 8.75 -2.69
CA GLY A 288 -6.12 9.71 -3.69
C GLY A 288 -4.71 10.19 -3.39
N ILE A 289 -4.20 11.07 -4.24
CA ILE A 289 -2.94 11.79 -4.00
C ILE A 289 -3.12 13.29 -4.27
N ASN A 290 -2.25 14.11 -3.70
CA ASN A 290 -1.96 15.45 -4.18
C ASN A 290 -0.46 15.64 -4.39
N ASN A 291 -0.07 16.76 -5.00
CA ASN A 291 1.33 17.09 -5.27
C ASN A 291 1.95 17.95 -4.16
N HIS A 292 3.10 17.50 -3.65
CA HIS A 292 4.05 18.31 -2.89
C HIS A 292 4.96 19.05 -3.87
N MET A 293 4.99 20.38 -3.79
CA MET A 293 5.63 21.24 -4.81
C MET A 293 5.10 20.92 -6.23
N GLY A 294 5.96 20.50 -7.17
CA GLY A 294 5.51 19.99 -8.47
C GLY A 294 5.21 21.03 -9.55
N SER A 295 5.64 22.28 -9.41
CA SER A 295 5.36 23.32 -10.41
C SER A 295 5.96 23.03 -11.79
N ARG A 296 7.01 22.19 -11.90
CA ARG A 296 7.55 21.72 -13.18
C ARG A 296 6.82 20.49 -13.70
N VAL A 297 6.57 19.48 -12.86
CA VAL A 297 5.82 18.28 -13.26
C VAL A 297 4.39 18.61 -13.68
N THR A 298 3.67 19.37 -12.86
CA THR A 298 2.26 19.69 -13.13
C THR A 298 2.10 20.56 -14.38
N ALA A 299 3.12 21.32 -14.78
CA ALA A 299 3.12 22.07 -16.05
C ALA A 299 3.38 21.19 -17.28
N SER A 300 3.86 19.96 -17.11
CA SER A 300 4.12 19.01 -18.20
C SER A 300 2.90 18.13 -18.46
N LYS A 301 2.23 18.34 -19.62
CA LYS A 301 1.06 17.53 -19.99
C LYS A 301 1.41 16.04 -20.12
N ARG A 302 2.58 15.69 -20.68
CA ARG A 302 3.06 14.30 -20.80
C ARG A 302 3.16 13.63 -19.44
N ALA A 303 3.90 14.25 -18.51
CA ALA A 303 4.09 13.70 -17.17
C ALA A 303 2.76 13.54 -16.44
N MET A 304 1.86 14.54 -16.56
CA MET A 304 0.53 14.44 -15.95
C MET A 304 -0.33 13.34 -16.58
N LEU A 305 -0.25 13.08 -17.89
CA LEU A 305 -0.97 11.97 -18.52
C LEU A 305 -0.52 10.62 -17.96
N ALA A 306 0.79 10.40 -17.85
CA ALA A 306 1.35 9.18 -17.27
C ALA A 306 0.92 9.00 -15.80
N ILE A 307 1.13 10.02 -14.96
CA ILE A 307 0.75 10.00 -13.54
C ILE A 307 -0.75 9.71 -13.37
N LEU A 308 -1.61 10.46 -14.07
CA LEU A 308 -3.06 10.34 -13.90
C LEU A 308 -3.62 9.03 -14.46
N THR A 309 -3.02 8.49 -15.52
CA THR A 309 -3.39 7.17 -16.07
C THR A 309 -3.11 6.09 -15.03
N GLU A 310 -1.96 6.15 -14.38
CA GLU A 310 -1.62 5.17 -13.34
C GLU A 310 -2.51 5.31 -12.10
N LEU A 311 -2.83 6.54 -11.67
CA LEU A 311 -3.80 6.73 -10.59
C LEU A 311 -5.18 6.16 -10.93
N LYS A 312 -5.63 6.32 -12.18
CA LYS A 312 -6.91 5.78 -12.64
C LYS A 312 -6.91 4.25 -12.61
N SER A 313 -5.82 3.62 -13.02
CA SER A 313 -5.65 2.15 -12.99
C SER A 313 -5.81 1.59 -11.57
N ARG A 314 -5.50 2.42 -10.56
CA ARG A 314 -5.55 2.11 -9.13
C ARG A 314 -6.80 2.60 -8.40
N ASN A 315 -7.76 3.20 -9.11
CA ASN A 315 -8.97 3.81 -8.53
C ASN A 315 -8.68 4.91 -7.49
N LEU A 316 -7.61 5.68 -7.70
CA LEU A 316 -7.24 6.83 -6.87
C LEU A 316 -7.71 8.12 -7.56
N PHE A 317 -8.14 9.11 -6.78
CA PHE A 317 -8.37 10.46 -7.31
C PHE A 317 -7.09 11.31 -7.26
N PHE A 318 -7.06 12.40 -8.03
CA PHE A 318 -6.02 13.41 -7.95
C PHE A 318 -6.57 14.71 -7.36
N LEU A 319 -5.86 15.34 -6.43
CA LEU A 319 -6.13 16.70 -5.97
C LEU A 319 -4.96 17.60 -6.41
N ASP A 320 -5.22 18.54 -7.31
CA ASP A 320 -4.22 19.52 -7.73
C ASP A 320 -4.04 20.59 -6.64
N SER A 321 -2.84 20.66 -6.06
CA SER A 321 -2.45 21.69 -5.10
C SER A 321 -2.19 23.06 -5.78
N VAL A 322 -2.22 23.14 -7.12
CA VAL A 322 -2.11 24.37 -7.92
C VAL A 322 -0.85 25.17 -7.58
N THR A 323 0.30 24.52 -7.59
CA THR A 323 1.61 25.15 -7.31
C THR A 323 2.14 25.97 -8.49
N THR A 324 1.41 25.96 -9.62
CA THR A 324 1.66 26.80 -10.79
C THR A 324 0.36 27.15 -11.50
N ALA A 325 0.27 28.36 -12.05
CA ALA A 325 -0.84 28.76 -12.91
C ALA A 325 -0.88 28.00 -14.25
N LYS A 326 0.25 27.39 -14.64
CA LYS A 326 0.41 26.62 -15.89
C LYS A 326 0.04 25.14 -15.75
N SER A 327 -0.56 24.73 -14.63
CA SER A 327 -0.88 23.33 -14.34
C SER A 327 -1.73 22.71 -15.47
N GLN A 328 -1.25 21.58 -15.99
CA GLN A 328 -1.89 20.73 -16.98
C GLN A 328 -2.69 19.59 -16.32
N ALA A 329 -2.79 19.56 -14.99
CA ALA A 329 -3.49 18.50 -14.27
C ALA A 329 -4.96 18.36 -14.70
N VAL A 330 -5.72 19.46 -14.77
CA VAL A 330 -7.13 19.41 -15.18
C VAL A 330 -7.30 19.06 -16.66
N PRO A 331 -6.57 19.67 -17.62
CA PRO A 331 -6.59 19.22 -19.01
C PRO A 331 -6.28 17.74 -19.20
N ALA A 332 -5.20 17.24 -18.58
CA ALA A 332 -4.81 15.84 -18.65
C ALA A 332 -5.85 14.92 -17.96
N ALA A 333 -6.42 15.34 -16.83
CA ALA A 333 -7.45 14.59 -16.14
C ALA A 333 -8.72 14.39 -16.99
N LYS A 334 -9.11 15.41 -17.77
CA LYS A 334 -10.24 15.30 -18.71
C LYS A 334 -9.99 14.25 -19.80
N GLU A 335 -8.77 14.21 -20.31
CA GLU A 335 -8.35 13.25 -21.34
C GLU A 335 -8.31 11.82 -20.79
N VAL A 336 -7.74 11.64 -19.59
CA VAL A 336 -7.67 10.34 -18.92
C VAL A 336 -9.05 9.90 -18.39
N GLY A 337 -9.93 10.84 -18.04
CA GLY A 337 -11.21 10.57 -17.38
C GLY A 337 -11.03 10.07 -15.94
N ILE A 338 -10.18 10.73 -15.16
CA ILE A 338 -9.96 10.46 -13.73
C ILE A 338 -10.69 11.50 -12.87
N THR A 339 -11.14 11.08 -11.68
CA THR A 339 -11.70 12.01 -10.69
C THR A 339 -10.61 12.97 -10.22
N THR A 340 -10.83 14.27 -10.44
CA THR A 340 -9.86 15.30 -10.04
C THR A 340 -10.52 16.44 -9.29
N PHE A 341 -9.87 16.89 -8.24
CA PHE A 341 -10.20 18.06 -7.44
C PHE A 341 -9.11 19.12 -7.60
N LYS A 342 -9.41 20.34 -7.19
CA LYS A 342 -8.49 21.47 -7.27
C LYS A 342 -8.61 22.30 -6.00
N ARG A 343 -7.48 22.75 -5.46
CA ARG A 343 -7.45 23.70 -4.34
C ARG A 343 -8.06 25.05 -4.73
N ASP A 344 -8.86 25.62 -3.83
CA ASP A 344 -9.40 26.98 -3.93
C ASP A 344 -8.62 27.98 -3.05
N VAL A 345 -8.24 27.57 -1.84
CA VAL A 345 -7.55 28.43 -0.86
C VAL A 345 -6.30 27.74 -0.31
N PHE A 346 -5.22 28.51 -0.17
CA PHE A 346 -4.03 28.10 0.58
C PHE A 346 -4.05 28.83 1.92
N LEU A 347 -4.00 28.09 3.02
CA LEU A 347 -4.33 28.59 4.35
C LEU A 347 -3.18 29.37 4.99
N ASP A 348 -1.95 28.88 4.85
CA ASP A 348 -0.80 29.29 5.66
C ASP A 348 0.38 29.73 4.79
N ASN A 349 0.09 30.52 3.75
CA ASN A 349 1.14 31.26 3.01
C ASN A 349 2.00 32.10 3.97
N GLU A 350 1.37 32.55 5.04
CA GLU A 350 2.00 33.25 6.16
C GLU A 350 1.62 32.49 7.43
N GLN A 351 2.64 32.11 8.22
CA GLN A 351 2.49 31.39 9.48
C GLN A 351 2.07 32.37 10.59
N ASP A 352 0.86 32.90 10.44
CA ASP A 352 0.24 33.84 11.36
C ASP A 352 -1.22 33.43 11.58
N VAL A 353 -1.62 33.32 12.84
CA VAL A 353 -2.92 32.76 13.23
C VAL A 353 -4.07 33.58 12.62
N GLU A 354 -4.00 34.91 12.66
CA GLU A 354 -5.08 35.77 12.15
C GLU A 354 -5.18 35.71 10.62
N LYS A 355 -4.04 35.61 9.93
CA LYS A 355 -4.03 35.43 8.47
C LYS A 355 -4.61 34.07 8.07
N ILE A 356 -4.29 33.01 8.82
CA ILE A 356 -4.84 31.67 8.59
C ILE A 356 -6.36 31.65 8.85
N LEU A 357 -6.83 32.28 9.93
CA LEU A 357 -8.26 32.46 10.20
C LEU A 357 -8.97 33.24 9.09
N SER A 358 -8.34 34.30 8.59
CA SER A 358 -8.86 35.06 7.45
C SER A 358 -9.01 34.19 6.20
N ASN A 359 -8.04 33.31 5.93
CA ASN A 359 -8.12 32.34 4.83
C ASN A 359 -9.19 31.25 5.05
N LEU A 360 -9.41 30.81 6.29
CA LEU A 360 -10.53 29.92 6.63
C LEU A 360 -11.89 30.60 6.39
N ARG A 361 -12.07 31.84 6.84
CA ARG A 361 -13.27 32.65 6.57
C ARG A 361 -13.46 32.91 5.06
N ARG A 362 -12.37 33.10 4.31
CA ARG A 362 -12.41 33.19 2.85
C ARG A 362 -12.88 31.87 2.21
N THR A 363 -12.44 30.73 2.73
CA THR A 363 -12.88 29.39 2.28
C THR A 363 -14.39 29.24 2.45
N GLU A 364 -14.94 29.64 3.60
CA GLU A 364 -16.39 29.66 3.81
C GLU A 364 -17.13 30.54 2.81
N LYS A 365 -16.62 31.76 2.55
CA LYS A 365 -17.21 32.68 1.56
C LYS A 365 -17.25 32.06 0.15
N ILE A 366 -16.18 31.38 -0.26
CA ILE A 366 -16.12 30.65 -1.55
C ILE A 366 -17.16 29.53 -1.56
N ALA A 367 -17.25 28.74 -0.49
CA ALA A 367 -18.20 27.65 -0.39
C ALA A 367 -19.66 28.12 -0.42
N ARG A 368 -20.02 29.22 0.24
CA ARG A 368 -21.36 29.81 0.15
C ARG A 368 -21.68 30.25 -1.28
N LYS A 369 -20.70 30.82 -2.00
CA LYS A 369 -20.89 31.33 -3.36
C LYS A 369 -20.99 30.23 -4.42
N TYR A 370 -20.17 29.19 -4.32
CA TYR A 370 -20.03 28.17 -5.37
C TYR A 370 -20.53 26.78 -4.97
N GLY A 371 -21.09 26.67 -3.75
CA GLY A 371 -21.57 25.44 -3.13
C GLY A 371 -20.48 24.61 -2.45
N GLN A 372 -19.20 24.85 -2.79
CA GLN A 372 -18.09 24.14 -2.15
C GLN A 372 -16.74 24.87 -2.23
N ALA A 373 -15.79 24.48 -1.36
CA ALA A 373 -14.39 24.87 -1.48
C ALA A 373 -13.42 23.82 -0.91
N VAL A 374 -12.21 23.75 -1.47
CA VAL A 374 -11.07 23.00 -0.92
C VAL A 374 -10.02 23.98 -0.41
N ALA A 375 -9.65 23.87 0.86
CA ALA A 375 -8.52 24.58 1.43
C ALA A 375 -7.40 23.62 1.83
N ILE A 376 -6.16 24.02 1.57
CA ILE A 376 -4.96 23.26 1.91
C ILE A 376 -4.07 24.10 2.82
N GLY A 377 -3.54 23.49 3.86
CA GLY A 377 -2.48 24.05 4.71
C GLY A 377 -1.44 22.99 5.08
N HIS A 378 -0.57 23.32 6.02
CA HIS A 378 0.61 22.58 6.45
C HIS A 378 0.63 22.43 7.98
N PRO A 379 1.45 21.53 8.55
CA PRO A 379 1.39 21.20 9.95
C PRO A 379 2.19 22.20 10.82
N HIS A 380 1.90 23.49 10.69
CA HIS A 380 2.47 24.54 11.52
C HIS A 380 1.72 24.69 12.86
N PRO A 381 2.40 25.08 13.96
CA PRO A 381 1.74 25.39 15.22
C PRO A 381 0.61 26.42 15.08
N GLU A 382 0.85 27.47 14.28
CA GLU A 382 -0.11 28.54 14.00
C GLU A 382 -1.33 28.00 13.23
N THR A 383 -1.11 27.08 12.28
CA THR A 383 -2.20 26.42 11.55
C THR A 383 -3.08 25.59 12.49
N LEU A 384 -2.48 24.85 13.42
CA LEU A 384 -3.24 24.07 14.40
C LEU A 384 -4.03 24.98 15.35
N GLN A 385 -3.42 26.08 15.80
CA GLN A 385 -4.07 27.07 16.66
C GLN A 385 -5.26 27.71 15.96
N ALA A 386 -5.07 28.19 14.73
CA ALA A 386 -6.13 28.79 13.92
C ALA A 386 -7.27 27.79 13.63
N LEU A 387 -6.96 26.53 13.29
CA LEU A 387 -7.97 25.50 13.09
C LEU A 387 -8.75 25.20 14.39
N THR A 388 -8.06 25.16 15.54
CA THR A 388 -8.71 24.94 16.84
C THR A 388 -9.70 26.06 17.16
N GLN A 389 -9.33 27.31 16.91
CA GLN A 389 -10.22 28.47 17.08
C GLN A 389 -11.37 28.46 16.08
N TRP A 390 -11.06 28.28 14.79
CA TRP A 390 -12.06 28.25 13.73
C TRP A 390 -13.11 27.16 13.93
N VAL A 391 -12.75 25.96 14.41
CA VAL A 391 -13.72 24.89 14.69
C VAL A 391 -14.81 25.34 15.68
N GLN A 392 -14.48 26.23 16.62
CA GLN A 392 -15.44 26.77 17.60
C GLN A 392 -16.31 27.89 17.01
N GLU A 393 -15.77 28.68 16.09
CA GLU A 393 -16.39 29.91 15.59
C GLU A 393 -17.02 29.79 14.19
N ARG A 394 -16.75 28.70 13.48
CA ARG A 394 -17.17 28.52 12.08
C ARG A 394 -18.68 28.59 11.91
N ASP A 395 -19.08 28.93 10.70
CA ASP A 395 -20.47 28.81 10.28
C ASP A 395 -20.90 27.34 10.23
N THR A 396 -21.74 26.93 11.18
CA THR A 396 -22.21 25.54 11.31
C THR A 396 -23.18 25.11 10.21
N SER A 397 -23.70 26.06 9.41
CA SER A 397 -24.49 25.75 8.21
C SER A 397 -23.66 25.22 7.04
N ILE A 398 -22.34 25.42 7.08
CA ILE A 398 -21.39 24.86 6.11
C ILE A 398 -20.89 23.51 6.65
N ALA A 399 -21.05 22.46 5.86
CA ALA A 399 -20.56 21.14 6.24
C ALA A 399 -19.06 21.02 5.94
N VAL A 400 -18.29 20.54 6.92
CA VAL A 400 -16.92 20.09 6.69
C VAL A 400 -16.96 18.62 6.31
N VAL A 401 -16.39 18.27 5.15
CA VAL A 401 -16.48 16.93 4.55
C VAL A 401 -15.13 16.51 3.96
N PRO A 402 -14.87 15.21 3.79
CA PRO A 402 -13.73 14.72 3.00
C PRO A 402 -13.73 15.24 1.55
N VAL A 403 -12.58 15.27 0.89
CA VAL A 403 -12.45 15.73 -0.51
C VAL A 403 -13.37 14.92 -1.44
N SER A 404 -13.46 13.60 -1.23
CA SER A 404 -14.31 12.70 -2.04
C SER A 404 -15.80 13.04 -2.05
N ASP A 405 -16.28 13.79 -1.06
CA ASP A 405 -17.69 14.13 -0.89
C ASP A 405 -18.05 15.47 -1.56
N LEU A 406 -17.03 16.14 -2.12
CA LEU A 406 -17.19 17.30 -2.98
C LEU A 406 -17.46 16.87 -4.43
N ARG A 407 -18.01 17.80 -5.22
CA ARG A 407 -18.11 17.65 -6.67
C ARG A 407 -16.73 17.85 -7.30
N PRO A 408 -16.18 16.87 -8.03
CA PRO A 408 -14.87 17.03 -8.65
C PRO A 408 -14.93 17.98 -9.86
N VAL A 409 -13.79 18.58 -10.21
CA VAL A 409 -13.64 19.40 -11.44
C VAL A 409 -13.59 18.54 -12.70
N VAL A 410 -13.16 17.29 -12.57
CA VAL A 410 -13.29 16.25 -13.59
C VAL A 410 -13.88 15.02 -12.91
N LYS A 411 -15.00 14.51 -13.42
CA LYS A 411 -15.65 13.30 -12.88
C LYS A 411 -15.20 12.10 -13.71
N ALA A 412 -14.67 11.06 -13.06
CA ALA A 412 -14.45 9.80 -13.76
C ALA A 412 -15.80 9.23 -14.28
N PRO A 413 -15.82 8.59 -15.46
CA PRO A 413 -16.99 7.83 -15.90
C PRO A 413 -17.37 6.81 -14.81
N ALA A 414 -18.66 6.61 -14.58
CA ALA A 414 -19.10 5.55 -13.69
C ALA A 414 -18.50 4.23 -14.21
N GLN A 415 -17.71 3.55 -13.38
CA GLN A 415 -17.26 2.21 -13.71
C GLN A 415 -18.50 1.34 -13.82
N GLN A 416 -18.82 0.90 -15.04
CA GLN A 416 -19.80 -0.17 -15.23
C GLN A 416 -19.27 -1.35 -14.43
N THR A 417 -19.95 -1.69 -13.34
CA THR A 417 -19.69 -2.95 -12.66
C THR A 417 -19.98 -4.03 -13.71
N PRO A 418 -19.06 -4.97 -13.99
CA PRO A 418 -19.41 -6.12 -14.80
C PRO A 418 -20.68 -6.73 -14.18
N PRO A 419 -21.70 -7.09 -14.97
CA PRO A 419 -22.88 -7.72 -14.41
C PRO A 419 -22.40 -8.89 -13.56
N GLN A 420 -22.83 -8.91 -12.30
CA GLN A 420 -22.60 -10.08 -11.46
C GLN A 420 -23.07 -11.29 -12.26
N PRO A 421 -22.30 -12.40 -12.31
CA PRO A 421 -22.79 -13.60 -12.92
C PRO A 421 -24.11 -13.93 -12.23
N VAL A 422 -25.20 -13.82 -12.98
CA VAL A 422 -26.52 -14.21 -12.53
C VAL A 422 -26.35 -15.61 -11.99
N ALA A 423 -26.59 -15.79 -10.70
CA ALA A 423 -26.59 -17.10 -10.10
C ALA A 423 -27.51 -17.96 -10.95
N LYS A 424 -26.94 -18.99 -11.60
CA LYS A 424 -27.75 -19.98 -12.32
C LYS A 424 -28.80 -20.46 -11.34
N THR A 425 -30.06 -20.27 -11.71
CA THR A 425 -31.21 -20.85 -11.04
C THR A 425 -30.88 -22.32 -10.77
N PRO A 426 -31.08 -22.84 -9.55
CA PRO A 426 -30.90 -24.27 -9.31
C PRO A 426 -31.79 -25.03 -10.29
N GLU A 427 -31.22 -25.99 -11.02
CA GLU A 427 -32.01 -26.92 -11.82
C GLU A 427 -33.08 -27.54 -10.92
N PRO A 428 -34.35 -27.61 -11.37
CA PRO A 428 -35.37 -28.31 -10.61
C PRO A 428 -34.98 -29.78 -10.50
N GLY A 429 -34.80 -30.25 -9.26
CA GLY A 429 -34.58 -31.66 -8.96
C GLY A 429 -35.70 -32.56 -9.50
N PRO A 430 -35.45 -33.87 -9.64
CA PRO A 430 -36.34 -34.78 -10.34
C PRO A 430 -37.74 -34.80 -9.70
N SER A 431 -38.73 -34.58 -10.55
CA SER A 431 -40.16 -34.59 -10.23
C SER A 431 -40.58 -35.88 -9.53
N ASN A 432 -41.21 -35.77 -8.36
CA ASN A 432 -41.99 -36.85 -7.77
C ASN A 432 -43.11 -37.27 -8.74
N LYS A 433 -43.08 -38.54 -9.16
CA LYS A 433 -44.21 -39.20 -9.83
C LYS A 433 -45.41 -39.24 -8.88
N PRO A 434 -46.63 -38.91 -9.33
CA PRO A 434 -47.85 -39.27 -8.61
C PRO A 434 -48.16 -40.76 -8.77
N ALA A 435 -48.73 -41.36 -7.73
CA ALA A 435 -49.25 -42.72 -7.72
C ALA A 435 -50.36 -42.93 -8.78
N PRO A 436 -50.58 -44.16 -9.29
CA PRO A 436 -51.59 -44.41 -10.30
C PRO A 436 -53.00 -44.42 -9.70
N ALA A 437 -53.92 -43.77 -10.41
CA ALA A 437 -55.35 -43.72 -10.13
C ALA A 437 -56.04 -45.06 -10.40
N GLU A 438 -57.01 -45.39 -9.54
CA GLU A 438 -57.95 -46.51 -9.67
C GLU A 438 -58.77 -46.43 -10.98
N ALA A 439 -59.00 -47.61 -11.57
CA ALA A 439 -59.78 -47.82 -12.78
C ALA A 439 -61.29 -47.92 -12.48
N PRO A 440 -62.18 -47.55 -13.44
CA PRO A 440 -63.61 -47.65 -13.26
C PRO A 440 -64.20 -49.00 -13.71
N SER A 441 -65.40 -49.22 -13.19
CA SER A 441 -66.34 -50.34 -13.20
C SER A 441 -66.75 -50.93 -14.57
N ALA A 442 -67.04 -52.24 -14.58
CA ALA A 442 -68.04 -52.91 -15.44
C ALA A 442 -68.57 -54.14 -14.66
N GLU A 443 -69.80 -54.19 -14.16
CA GLU A 443 -71.12 -54.40 -14.79
C GLU A 443 -71.64 -55.86 -14.67
N SER A 444 -72.74 -55.99 -13.92
CA SER A 444 -73.87 -56.93 -14.07
C SER A 444 -73.66 -58.46 -14.00
N THR A 445 -74.44 -59.12 -13.14
CA THR A 445 -75.55 -60.03 -13.53
C THR A 445 -76.15 -60.68 -12.28
N SER A 446 -77.47 -60.52 -12.08
CA SER A 446 -78.27 -61.69 -11.68
C SER A 446 -79.71 -61.53 -12.20
N THR A 447 -80.06 -62.53 -12.98
CA THR A 447 -81.38 -62.85 -13.52
C THR A 447 -82.25 -63.50 -12.43
N GLY A 448 -83.56 -63.32 -12.52
CA GLY A 448 -84.50 -64.34 -12.04
C GLY A 448 -85.73 -63.77 -11.33
N SER A 449 -86.74 -63.42 -12.11
CA SER A 449 -88.12 -63.23 -11.64
C SER A 449 -88.89 -64.55 -11.81
N THR A 450 -89.82 -64.81 -10.87
CA THR A 450 -90.98 -65.73 -10.92
C THR A 450 -90.70 -67.25 -10.95
N ALA A 451 -91.39 -68.15 -10.23
CA ALA A 451 -92.61 -68.11 -9.42
C ALA A 451 -92.79 -69.40 -8.58
N ALA A 452 -93.69 -69.31 -7.59
CA ALA A 452 -94.62 -70.34 -7.08
C ALA A 452 -94.10 -71.54 -6.24
N GLN A 453 -94.25 -71.45 -4.91
CA GLN A 453 -95.30 -72.09 -4.07
C GLN A 453 -94.89 -72.06 -2.59
#